data_AF-A0A0C3N342-F1
#
_entry.id   AF-A0A0C3N342-F1
#
_cell.length_a   1.000
_cell.length_b   1.000
_cell.length_c   1.000
_cell.angle_alpha   90.00
_cell.angle_beta   90.00
_cell.angle_gamma   90.00
#
_symmetry.space_group_name_H-M   'P 1'
#
loop_
_entity.id
_entity.type
_entity.pdbx_description
1 polymer ?
#
loop_
_entity_poly.entity_id
_entity_poly.type
_entity_poly.pdbx_seq_one_letter_code
_entity_poly.pdbx_strand_id
1 'polypeptide(L)'
;MSHQQACGTQNLDALYGCVRSTFAAELRRIGKATDTPGWFRQIWPQLRVILANASGPFATLIPEIRHYAGPDVSVHVVGSDDVIEFLPVEKPEESKYLAQSWNVELGRKYEVVLTTRDEFWRYRLGDVVEIAGFNPRNGQPLIRYIGRRQ
;
A
#
# COMPACT_ATOMS: atom_id res chain seq x y z
N MET A 1 -54.12 4.24 3.38
CA MET A 1 -53.06 5.27 3.47
C MET A 1 -52.31 5.02 4.78
N SER A 2 -51.52 3.95 4.90
CA SER A 2 -50.08 3.86 4.58
C SER A 2 -49.25 5.02 5.16
N HIS A 3 -48.72 4.80 6.37
CA HIS A 3 -47.56 5.53 6.86
C HIS A 3 -46.69 4.60 7.73
N GLN A 4 -45.38 4.76 7.53
CA GLN A 4 -44.24 4.42 8.40
C GLN A 4 -43.49 3.09 8.21
N GLN A 5 -42.42 3.27 7.43
CA GLN A 5 -41.01 3.17 7.83
C GLN A 5 -40.28 1.83 7.72
N ALA A 6 -39.19 1.95 6.97
CA ALA A 6 -38.16 0.98 6.69
C ALA A 6 -37.34 0.60 7.93
N CYS A 7 -36.92 -0.66 7.96
CA CYS A 7 -35.58 -1.03 8.43
C CYS A 7 -35.15 -2.29 7.66
N GLY A 8 -34.62 -2.08 6.45
CA GLY A 8 -33.90 -3.12 5.73
C GLY A 8 -32.56 -3.35 6.41
N THR A 9 -32.55 -4.14 7.47
CA THR A 9 -31.32 -4.69 8.04
C THR A 9 -30.80 -5.73 7.05
N GLN A 10 -29.82 -5.31 6.25
CA GLN A 10 -29.01 -6.22 5.47
C GLN A 10 -28.35 -7.20 6.43
N ASN A 11 -28.73 -8.45 6.25
CA ASN A 11 -28.45 -9.58 7.10
C ASN A 11 -26.93 -9.84 7.16
N LEU A 12 -26.30 -9.54 8.30
CA LEU A 12 -24.88 -9.83 8.53
C LEU A 12 -24.57 -11.34 8.46
N ASP A 13 -25.59 -12.20 8.60
CA ASP A 13 -25.47 -13.66 8.47
C ASP A 13 -25.12 -14.12 7.05
N ALA A 14 -25.34 -13.29 6.04
CA ALA A 14 -24.97 -13.63 4.65
C ALA A 14 -23.47 -13.47 4.37
N LEU A 15 -22.77 -12.61 5.13
CA LEU A 15 -21.31 -12.46 5.05
C LEU A 15 -20.58 -13.50 5.89
N TYR A 16 -21.16 -13.89 7.03
CA TYR A 16 -20.67 -14.95 7.90
C TYR A 16 -21.40 -16.27 7.65
N GLY A 17 -21.38 -16.75 6.41
CA GLY A 17 -21.96 -18.04 6.05
C GLY A 17 -21.61 -19.11 7.10
N CYS A 18 -22.62 -19.91 7.49
CA CYS A 18 -22.61 -21.02 8.45
C CYS A 18 -21.22 -21.36 8.98
N VAL A 19 -20.97 -21.21 10.29
CA VAL A 19 -19.73 -21.64 10.96
C VAL A 19 -19.33 -23.00 10.42
N ARG A 20 -18.35 -23.02 9.50
CA ARG A 20 -17.81 -24.26 8.93
C ARG A 20 -16.98 -24.91 10.02
N SER A 21 -17.61 -25.66 10.91
CA SER A 21 -16.98 -26.39 12.01
C SER A 21 -15.80 -27.25 11.56
N THR A 22 -15.82 -27.71 10.31
CA THR A 22 -14.75 -28.49 9.66
C THR A 22 -13.52 -27.65 9.28
N PHE A 23 -13.68 -26.37 8.95
CA PHE A 23 -12.57 -25.51 8.56
C PHE A 23 -11.63 -25.22 9.74
N ALA A 24 -12.20 -25.02 10.93
CA ALA A 24 -11.40 -24.86 12.15
C ALA A 24 -10.57 -26.12 12.47
N ALA A 25 -11.11 -27.32 12.22
CA ALA A 25 -10.37 -28.58 12.38
C ALA A 25 -9.26 -28.73 11.34
N GLU A 26 -9.53 -28.33 10.09
CA GLU A 26 -8.56 -28.34 9.00
C GLU A 26 -7.37 -27.40 9.28
N LEU A 27 -7.63 -26.16 9.71
CA LEU A 27 -6.58 -25.22 10.11
C LEU A 27 -5.73 -25.74 11.29
N ARG A 28 -6.35 -26.39 12.28
CA ARG A 28 -5.64 -27.02 13.40
C ARG A 28 -4.71 -28.14 12.92
N ARG A 29 -5.10 -28.88 11.88
CA ARG A 29 -4.28 -29.94 11.27
C ARG A 29 -3.10 -29.38 10.47
N ILE A 30 -3.28 -28.25 9.77
CA ILE A 30 -2.20 -27.53 9.08
C ILE A 30 -1.18 -26.99 10.09
N GLY A 31 -1.63 -26.59 11.28
CA GLY A 31 -0.78 -26.13 12.37
C GLY A 31 -0.28 -24.70 12.18
N LYS A 32 0.52 -24.21 13.12
CA LYS A 32 1.08 -22.85 13.09
C LYS A 32 2.25 -22.77 12.10
N ALA A 33 2.33 -21.65 11.38
CA ALA A 33 3.54 -21.25 10.68
C ALA A 33 4.64 -21.07 11.72
N THR A 34 5.51 -22.06 11.85
CA THR A 34 6.63 -21.99 12.79
C THR A 34 7.94 -21.86 12.01
N ASP A 35 8.14 -22.65 10.94
CA ASP A 35 9.27 -22.45 10.00
C ASP A 35 9.00 -22.96 8.57
N THR A 36 7.77 -23.35 8.23
CA THR A 36 7.47 -24.06 6.97
C THR A 36 7.43 -23.14 5.75
N PRO A 37 8.31 -23.29 4.75
CA PRO A 37 8.22 -22.53 3.51
C PRO A 37 6.91 -22.82 2.76
N GLY A 38 6.31 -21.81 2.15
CA GLY A 38 5.07 -21.98 1.37
C GLY A 38 3.83 -22.30 2.21
N TRP A 39 3.88 -22.12 3.54
CA TRP A 39 2.76 -22.35 4.45
C TRP A 39 1.47 -21.62 4.03
N PHE A 40 1.55 -20.41 3.45
CA PHE A 40 0.34 -19.70 2.98
C PHE A 40 -0.43 -20.50 1.93
N ARG A 41 0.21 -21.26 1.06
CA ARG A 41 -0.50 -22.09 0.07
C ARG A 41 -1.16 -23.33 0.68
N GLN A 42 -0.76 -23.75 1.87
CA GLN A 42 -1.47 -24.82 2.58
C GLN A 42 -2.83 -24.36 3.06
N ILE A 43 -2.96 -23.07 3.42
CA ILE A 43 -4.22 -22.45 3.83
C ILE A 43 -5.00 -21.91 2.62
N TRP A 44 -4.30 -21.29 1.67
CA TRP A 44 -4.87 -20.70 0.46
C TRP A 44 -4.24 -21.33 -0.78
N PRO A 45 -4.72 -22.52 -1.22
CA PRO A 45 -4.12 -23.25 -2.35
C PRO A 45 -4.09 -22.48 -3.68
N GLN A 46 -5.00 -21.52 -3.86
CA GLN A 46 -5.09 -20.69 -5.07
C GLN A 46 -4.37 -19.33 -4.93
N LEU A 47 -3.59 -19.11 -3.86
CA LEU A 47 -2.88 -17.85 -3.66
C LEU A 47 -1.79 -17.65 -4.73
N ARG A 48 -1.91 -16.56 -5.49
CA ARG A 48 -0.97 -16.16 -6.55
C ARG A 48 -0.33 -14.80 -6.31
N VAL A 49 -1.05 -13.89 -5.65
CA VAL A 49 -0.64 -12.49 -5.47
C VAL A 49 -0.89 -12.05 -4.04
N ILE A 50 0.10 -11.37 -3.46
CA ILE A 50 -0.01 -10.61 -2.21
C ILE A 50 0.14 -9.13 -2.56
N LEU A 51 -0.90 -8.35 -2.26
CA LEU A 51 -0.89 -6.89 -2.36
C LEU A 51 -0.67 -6.34 -0.95
N ALA A 52 0.47 -5.70 -0.72
CA ALA A 52 0.79 -5.11 0.57
C ALA A 52 1.68 -3.87 0.43
N ASN A 53 1.71 -3.02 1.46
CA ASN A 53 2.75 -2.01 1.59
C ASN A 53 4.07 -2.74 1.88
N ALA A 54 4.89 -2.85 0.85
CA ALA A 54 6.14 -3.62 0.85
C ALA A 54 7.38 -2.73 0.70
N SER A 55 7.22 -1.42 0.94
CA SER A 55 8.26 -0.40 0.84
C SER A 55 8.62 0.19 2.21
N GLY A 56 9.73 0.93 2.26
CA GLY A 56 10.20 1.62 3.47
C GLY A 56 10.47 0.63 4.63
N PRO A 57 9.99 0.92 5.86
CA PRO A 57 10.25 0.05 7.02
C PRO A 57 9.68 -1.37 6.85
N PHE A 58 8.62 -1.53 6.05
CA PHE A 58 7.99 -2.83 5.77
C PHE A 58 8.80 -3.71 4.80
N ALA A 59 9.80 -3.15 4.10
CA ALA A 59 10.67 -3.91 3.20
C ALA A 59 11.45 -5.00 3.95
N THR A 60 11.71 -4.80 5.25
CA THR A 60 12.40 -5.76 6.13
C THR A 60 11.63 -7.07 6.31
N LEU A 61 10.31 -7.06 6.15
CA LEU A 61 9.43 -8.23 6.30
C LEU A 61 9.29 -9.02 5.00
N ILE A 62 9.78 -8.50 3.87
CA ILE A 62 9.61 -9.14 2.56
C ILE A 62 10.29 -10.50 2.46
N PRO A 63 11.50 -10.73 3.01
CA PRO A 63 12.11 -12.06 3.06
C PRO A 63 11.23 -13.07 3.80
N GLU A 64 10.70 -12.71 4.97
CA GLU A 64 9.79 -13.55 5.76
C GLU A 64 8.49 -13.85 5.01
N ILE A 65 7.87 -12.82 4.41
CA ILE A 65 6.66 -13.01 3.59
C ILE A 65 6.95 -13.97 2.43
N ARG A 66 8.11 -13.87 1.79
CA ARG A 66 8.52 -14.79 0.71
C ARG A 66 8.77 -16.20 1.20
N HIS A 67 9.36 -16.36 2.40
CA HIS A 67 9.54 -17.66 3.05
C HIS A 67 8.19 -18.37 3.20
N TYR A 68 7.21 -17.72 3.83
CA TYR A 68 5.89 -18.33 4.05
C TYR A 68 5.00 -18.41 2.81
N ALA A 69 5.13 -17.48 1.85
CA ALA A 69 4.33 -17.49 0.63
C ALA A 69 4.83 -18.52 -0.41
N GLY A 70 6.15 -18.77 -0.44
CA GLY A 70 6.80 -19.58 -1.46
C GLY A 70 7.16 -18.79 -2.72
N PRO A 71 8.04 -19.35 -3.59
CA PRO A 71 8.64 -18.63 -4.70
C PRO A 71 7.67 -18.22 -5.81
N ASP A 72 6.57 -18.96 -6.00
CA ASP A 72 5.61 -18.67 -7.08
C ASP A 72 4.46 -17.74 -6.67
N VAL A 73 4.53 -17.13 -5.49
CA VAL A 73 3.57 -16.09 -5.07
C VAL A 73 4.21 -14.72 -5.28
N SER A 74 3.59 -13.91 -6.13
CA SER A 74 4.07 -12.56 -6.42
C SER A 74 3.65 -11.59 -5.31
N VAL A 75 4.61 -10.87 -4.75
CA VAL A 75 4.37 -9.76 -3.82
C VAL A 75 4.50 -8.45 -4.57
N HIS A 76 3.41 -7.69 -4.61
CA HIS A 76 3.38 -6.36 -5.23
C HIS A 76 3.18 -5.28 -4.17
N VAL A 77 3.90 -4.17 -4.33
CA VAL A 77 3.70 -2.96 -3.55
C VAL A 77 2.37 -2.33 -4.00
N VAL A 78 1.48 -2.08 -3.06
CA VAL A 78 0.27 -1.30 -3.33
C VAL A 78 0.67 0.16 -3.51
N GLY A 79 0.44 0.71 -4.70
CA GLY A 79 0.56 2.14 -4.97
C GLY A 79 -0.71 2.88 -4.56
N SER A 80 -0.61 4.18 -4.34
CA SER A 80 -1.79 5.05 -4.33
C SER A 80 -2.16 5.44 -5.76
N ASP A 81 -3.45 5.62 -6.01
CA ASP A 81 -3.97 6.26 -7.23
C ASP A 81 -3.84 7.80 -7.17
N ASP A 82 -3.32 8.34 -6.05
CA ASP A 82 -3.07 9.77 -5.90
C ASP A 82 -1.94 10.25 -6.81
N VAL A 83 -2.09 11.46 -7.33
CA VAL A 83 -1.05 12.11 -8.11
C VAL A 83 -0.11 12.84 -7.14
N ILE A 84 1.15 12.41 -7.12
CA ILE A 84 2.21 13.02 -6.33
C ILE A 84 3.12 13.83 -7.25
N GLU A 85 3.18 15.13 -6.99
CA GLU A 85 4.06 16.10 -7.64
C GLU A 85 5.10 16.62 -6.64
N PHE A 86 6.20 17.16 -7.15
CA PHE A 86 7.34 17.60 -6.35
C PHE A 86 7.73 19.02 -6.70
N LEU A 87 7.70 19.93 -5.73
CA LEU A 87 8.15 21.31 -5.88
C LEU A 87 9.61 21.43 -5.37
N PRO A 88 10.60 21.77 -6.20
CA PRO A 88 11.96 21.96 -5.70
C PRO A 88 12.00 23.06 -4.63
N VAL A 89 12.69 22.81 -3.52
CA VAL A 89 12.71 23.73 -2.36
C VAL A 89 13.26 25.12 -2.72
N GLU A 90 14.10 25.20 -3.76
CA GLU A 90 14.73 26.45 -4.22
C GLU A 90 13.88 27.25 -5.21
N LYS A 91 12.70 26.73 -5.61
CA LYS A 91 11.81 27.37 -6.58
C LYS A 91 10.64 28.05 -5.89
N PRO A 92 10.09 29.14 -6.48
CA PRO A 92 8.88 29.75 -5.96
C PRO A 92 7.69 28.80 -6.12
N GLU A 93 6.65 29.07 -5.34
CA GLU A 93 5.45 28.25 -5.20
C GLU A 93 4.53 28.44 -6.41
N GLU A 94 4.97 27.97 -7.58
CA GLU A 94 4.26 28.09 -8.84
C GLU A 94 4.12 26.74 -9.53
N SER A 95 2.93 26.48 -10.09
CA SER A 95 2.61 25.21 -10.75
C SER A 95 3.57 24.83 -11.90
N LYS A 96 4.21 25.81 -12.55
CA LYS A 96 5.17 25.57 -13.65
C LYS A 96 6.46 24.88 -13.21
N TYR A 97 6.76 24.88 -11.91
CA TYR A 97 7.95 24.23 -11.35
C TYR A 97 7.66 22.86 -10.74
N LEU A 98 6.39 22.41 -10.74
CA LEU A 98 6.02 21.08 -10.27
C LEU A 98 6.62 20.01 -11.18
N ALA A 99 7.42 19.14 -10.60
CA ALA A 99 7.98 17.97 -11.26
C ALA A 99 7.06 16.76 -11.00
N GLN A 100 6.81 16.01 -12.06
CA GLN A 100 6.25 14.67 -11.96
C GLN A 100 7.26 13.70 -11.35
N SER A 101 6.79 12.58 -10.80
CA SER A 101 7.64 11.56 -10.15
C SER A 101 8.82 11.06 -11.01
N TRP A 102 8.69 11.08 -12.34
CA TRP A 102 9.76 10.66 -13.28
C TRP A 102 10.72 11.79 -13.70
N ASN A 103 10.46 13.03 -13.30
CA ASN A 103 11.29 14.21 -13.62
C ASN A 103 12.07 14.73 -12.41
N VAL A 104 12.10 13.98 -11.30
CA VAL A 104 12.86 14.36 -10.10
C VAL A 104 14.34 13.97 -10.23
N GLU A 105 15.21 14.71 -9.55
CA GLU A 105 16.66 14.58 -9.64
C GLU A 105 17.22 13.93 -8.36
N LEU A 106 18.15 12.99 -8.52
CA LEU A 106 18.84 12.33 -7.41
C LEU A 106 19.56 13.37 -6.52
N GLY A 107 19.44 13.23 -5.20
CA GLY A 107 20.08 14.09 -4.20
C GLY A 107 19.41 15.46 -4.02
N ARG A 108 18.39 15.79 -4.83
CA ARG A 108 17.69 17.07 -4.74
C ARG A 108 16.51 16.99 -3.77
N LYS A 109 16.20 18.13 -3.15
CA LYS A 109 15.12 18.27 -2.15
C LYS A 109 13.88 18.89 -2.77
N TYR A 110 12.73 18.36 -2.38
CA TYR A 110 11.43 18.76 -2.87
C TYR A 110 10.41 18.83 -1.74
N GLU A 111 9.51 19.79 -1.80
CA GLU A 111 8.24 19.76 -1.07
C GLU A 111 7.26 18.85 -1.82
N VAL A 112 6.55 18.00 -1.07
CA VAL A 112 5.57 17.07 -1.64
C VAL A 112 4.23 17.79 -1.86
N VAL A 113 3.70 17.64 -3.08
CA VAL A 113 2.41 18.19 -3.51
C VAL A 113 1.48 17.04 -3.89
N LEU A 114 0.30 17.01 -3.30
CA LEU A 114 -0.64 15.89 -3.40
C LEU A 114 -1.91 16.32 -4.14
N THR A 115 -2.34 15.49 -5.09
CA THR A 115 -3.71 15.54 -5.61
C THR A 115 -4.39 14.20 -5.36
N THR A 116 -5.46 14.19 -4.58
CA THR A 116 -6.23 12.98 -4.22
C THR A 116 -7.59 12.96 -4.89
N ARG A 117 -8.25 11.80 -4.90
CA ARG A 117 -9.66 11.70 -5.33
C ARG A 117 -10.61 12.44 -4.40
N ASP A 118 -10.25 12.57 -3.13
CA ASP A 118 -11.07 13.16 -2.07
C ASP A 118 -10.73 14.64 -1.87
N GLU A 119 -10.67 15.39 -2.98
CA GLU A 119 -10.66 16.87 -3.02
C GLU A 119 -9.37 17.62 -2.62
N PHE A 120 -8.25 16.94 -2.34
CA PHE A 120 -6.98 17.65 -2.31
C PHE A 120 -6.52 17.92 -3.74
N TRP A 121 -6.40 19.19 -4.12
CA TRP A 121 -5.96 19.63 -5.43
C TRP A 121 -4.65 20.39 -5.31
N ARG A 122 -3.55 19.81 -5.81
CA ARG A 122 -2.19 20.36 -5.66
C ARG A 122 -1.92 20.89 -4.24
N TYR A 123 -2.39 20.13 -3.25
CA TYR A 123 -2.26 20.48 -1.86
C TYR A 123 -0.81 20.26 -1.43
N ARG A 124 -0.20 21.29 -0.87
CA ARG A 124 1.18 21.20 -0.38
C ARG A 124 1.17 20.60 1.02
N LEU A 125 1.82 19.45 1.16
CA LEU A 125 1.90 18.76 2.46
C LEU A 125 2.81 19.50 3.44
N GLY A 126 3.71 20.37 2.97
CA GLY A 126 4.77 21.01 3.76
C GLY A 126 5.95 20.08 4.05
N ASP A 127 5.85 18.80 3.75
CA ASP A 127 6.91 17.83 3.97
C ASP A 127 8.00 17.96 2.90
N VAL A 128 9.25 18.04 3.35
CA VAL A 128 10.45 18.11 2.51
C VAL A 128 11.11 16.74 2.47
N VAL A 129 11.34 16.26 1.25
CA VAL A 129 11.99 14.98 0.97
C VAL A 129 13.17 15.17 0.04
N GLU A 130 14.18 14.32 0.17
CA GLU A 130 15.28 14.19 -0.79
C GLU A 130 15.12 12.92 -1.61
N ILE A 131 15.40 12.99 -2.91
CA ILE A 131 15.47 11.79 -3.75
C ILE A 131 16.74 11.03 -3.43
N ALA A 132 16.60 9.89 -2.76
CA ALA A 132 17.71 9.03 -2.34
C ALA A 132 18.09 7.98 -3.40
N GLY A 133 17.22 7.76 -4.40
CA GLY A 133 17.44 6.75 -5.43
C GLY A 133 16.20 6.52 -6.28
N PHE A 134 16.26 5.48 -7.12
CA PHE A 134 15.13 5.02 -7.91
C PHE A 134 15.04 3.50 -7.81
N ASN A 135 13.82 2.98 -7.70
CA ASN A 135 13.60 1.55 -7.67
C ASN A 135 13.99 0.93 -9.03
N PRO A 136 14.91 -0.03 -9.07
CA PRO A 136 15.42 -0.58 -10.33
C PRO A 136 14.37 -1.34 -11.14
N ARG A 137 13.23 -1.74 -10.53
CA ARG A 137 12.17 -2.47 -11.23
C ARG A 137 11.21 -1.58 -11.99
N ASN A 138 10.92 -0.38 -11.49
CA ASN A 138 9.83 0.46 -12.00
C ASN A 138 10.17 1.95 -12.08
N GLY A 139 11.39 2.35 -11.71
CA GLY A 139 11.83 3.74 -11.75
C GLY A 139 11.17 4.65 -10.72
N GLN A 140 10.38 4.12 -9.77
CA GLN A 140 9.76 4.95 -8.74
C GLN A 140 10.82 5.60 -7.85
N PRO A 141 10.70 6.90 -7.53
CA PRO A 141 11.65 7.58 -6.68
C PRO A 141 11.64 7.01 -5.27
N LEU A 142 12.84 6.73 -4.74
CA LEU A 142 13.04 6.42 -3.33
C LEU A 142 13.28 7.75 -2.61
N ILE A 143 12.41 8.07 -1.67
CA ILE A 143 12.45 9.35 -0.96
C ILE A 143 12.97 9.18 0.46
N ARG A 144 13.82 10.11 0.90
CA ARG A 144 14.29 10.23 2.27
C ARG A 144 13.67 11.47 2.89
N TYR A 145 12.95 11.29 4.00
CA TYR A 145 12.35 12.40 4.73
C TYR A 145 13.42 13.32 5.33
N ILE A 146 13.25 14.63 5.17
CA ILE A 146 14.18 15.65 5.69
C ILE A 146 13.55 16.46 6.83
N GLY A 147 12.26 16.80 6.72
CA GLY A 147 11.57 17.62 7.71
C GLY A 147 10.31 18.27 7.15
N ARG A 148 9.77 19.27 7.85
CA ARG A 148 8.60 20.04 7.43
C ARG A 148 8.96 21.52 7.32
N ARG A 149 8.50 22.17 6.24
CA ARG A 149 8.64 23.60 6.02
C ARG A 149 7.67 24.34 6.98
N GLN A 150 8.21 25.26 7.78
CA GLN A 150 7.43 26.12 8.68
C GLN A 150 6.88 27.33 7.94
#